data_AF-A0A3S3R7X6-F1
#
_entry.id   AF-A0A3S3R7X6-F1
#
_cell.length_a   1.000
_cell.length_b   1.000
_cell.length_c   1.000
_cell.angle_alpha   90.00
_cell.angle_beta   90.00
_cell.angle_gamma   90.00
#
_symmetry.space_group_name_H-M   'P 1'
#
loop_
_entity.id
_entity.type
_entity.pdbx_description
1 polymer ?
#
loop_
_entity_poly.entity_id
_entity_poly.type
_entity_poly.pdbx_seq_one_letter_code
_entity_poly.pdbx_strand_id
1 'polypeptide(L)'
;MSGGFFLLFAPRCSLYSYYKIEKKSNRLVEENKRLLQEKAALEKEIDLLMHDKTYLEKVAREKYGMLKKNEEVYYLDPQAKNK
;
A
#
# COMPACT_ATOMS: atom_id res chain seq x y z
N MET A 1 0.30 -11.72 55.40
CA MET A 1 0.63 -10.94 54.17
C MET A 1 1.94 -11.52 53.67
N SER A 2 2.08 -12.15 52.50
CA SER A 2 1.95 -11.56 51.17
C SER A 2 2.11 -12.69 50.14
N GLY A 3 1.02 -13.23 49.60
CA GLY A 3 1.08 -14.33 48.61
C GLY A 3 0.49 -13.99 47.23
N GLY A 4 -0.19 -12.86 47.10
CA GLY A 4 -0.92 -12.50 45.88
C GLY A 4 -0.12 -11.73 44.83
N PHE A 5 1.05 -11.18 45.19
CA PHE A 5 1.78 -10.25 44.32
C PHE A 5 2.56 -10.94 43.18
N PHE A 6 2.79 -12.25 43.28
CA PHE A 6 3.58 -13.00 42.29
C PHE A 6 2.78 -13.36 41.02
N LEU A 7 1.45 -13.41 41.10
CA LEU A 7 0.58 -13.73 39.96
C LEU A 7 0.46 -12.57 38.95
N LEU A 8 0.68 -11.33 39.40
CA LEU A 8 0.74 -10.16 38.52
C LEU A 8 2.08 -10.07 37.76
N PHE A 9 3.14 -10.69 38.30
CA PHE A 9 4.48 -10.70 37.71
C PHE A 9 4.80 -11.99 36.93
N ALA A 10 3.89 -12.98 36.90
CA ALA A 10 4.05 -14.20 36.12
C ALA A 10 3.80 -13.90 34.62
N PRO A 11 4.84 -13.85 33.78
CA PRO A 11 4.74 -13.28 32.42
C PRO A 11 3.91 -14.13 31.44
N ARG A 12 3.50 -15.35 31.82
CA ARG A 12 2.90 -16.33 30.91
C ARG A 12 1.39 -16.54 31.09
N CYS A 13 0.81 -16.21 32.25
CA CYS A 13 -0.60 -16.43 32.59
C CYS A 13 -1.35 -15.14 32.94
N SER A 14 -0.89 -13.98 32.46
CA SER A 14 -1.59 -12.72 32.68
C SER A 14 -2.67 -12.52 31.60
N LEU A 15 -3.91 -12.20 32.00
CA LEU A 15 -5.02 -11.88 31.07
C LEU A 15 -4.64 -10.80 30.03
N TYR A 16 -3.68 -9.94 30.37
CA TYR A 16 -3.11 -8.95 29.45
C TYR A 16 -2.36 -9.57 28.26
N SER A 17 -1.66 -10.70 28.45
CA SER A 17 -0.96 -11.39 27.35
C SER A 17 -1.97 -11.97 26.36
N TYR A 18 -3.07 -12.53 26.85
CA TYR A 18 -4.17 -13.04 26.02
C TYR A 18 -4.80 -11.93 25.17
N TYR A 19 -5.19 -10.80 25.80
CA TYR A 19 -5.74 -9.65 25.06
C TYR A 19 -4.77 -9.10 24.01
N LYS A 20 -3.47 -9.06 24.32
CA LYS A 20 -2.43 -8.64 23.37
C LYS A 20 -2.31 -9.61 22.19
N ILE A 21 -2.44 -10.92 22.42
CA ILE A 21 -2.40 -11.94 21.37
C ILE A 21 -3.64 -11.85 20.48
N GLU A 22 -4.82 -11.70 21.08
CA GLU A 22 -6.08 -11.54 20.34
C GLU A 22 -6.05 -10.29 19.46
N LYS A 23 -5.63 -9.14 20.00
CA LYS A 23 -5.49 -7.90 19.23
C LYS A 23 -4.49 -8.04 18.09
N LYS A 24 -3.38 -8.75 18.30
CA LYS A 24 -2.40 -9.05 17.23
C LYS A 24 -3.01 -9.96 16.17
N SER A 25 -3.75 -10.98 16.57
CA SER A 25 -4.42 -11.89 15.64
C SER A 25 -5.42 -11.14 14.77
N ASN A 26 -6.29 -10.32 15.37
CA ASN A 26 -7.26 -9.51 14.64
C ASN A 26 -6.58 -8.54 13.67
N ARG A 27 -5.51 -7.87 14.12
CA ARG A 27 -4.72 -6.99 13.26
C ARG A 27 -4.10 -7.75 12.07
N LEU A 28 -3.52 -8.92 12.31
CA LEU A 28 -2.95 -9.74 11.24
C LEU A 28 -4.02 -10.22 10.25
N VAL A 29 -5.22 -10.56 10.72
CA VAL A 29 -6.35 -10.93 9.86
C VAL A 29 -6.79 -9.75 8.99
N GLU A 30 -6.88 -8.55 9.57
CA GLU A 30 -7.20 -7.33 8.82
C GLU A 30 -6.11 -6.98 7.79
N GLU A 31 -4.84 -7.04 8.18
CA GLU A 31 -3.71 -6.82 7.27
C GLU A 31 -3.71 -7.84 6.13
N ASN A 32 -3.98 -9.11 6.42
CA ASN A 32 -4.07 -10.16 5.40
C ASN A 32 -5.24 -9.92 4.43
N LYS A 33 -6.42 -9.54 4.94
CA LYS A 33 -7.56 -9.16 4.10
C LYS A 33 -7.22 -7.97 3.20
N ARG A 34 -6.56 -6.94 3.73
CA ARG A 34 -6.14 -5.77 2.95
C ARG A 34 -5.15 -6.15 1.86
N LEU A 35 -4.13 -6.95 2.20
CA LEU A 35 -3.14 -7.45 1.24
C LEU A 35 -3.77 -8.32 0.14
N LEU A 36 -4.77 -9.14 0.46
CA LEU A 36 -5.50 -9.92 -0.54
C LEU A 36 -6.30 -9.03 -1.50
N GLN A 37 -6.92 -7.96 -0.99
CA GLN A 37 -7.63 -6.99 -1.82
C GLN A 37 -6.66 -6.20 -2.72
N GLU A 38 -5.53 -5.74 -2.16
CA GLU A 38 -4.47 -5.07 -2.92
C GLU A 38 -3.91 -5.98 -4.00
N LYS A 39 -3.64 -7.25 -3.67
CA LYS A 39 -3.19 -8.25 -4.65
C LYS A 39 -4.19 -8.42 -5.78
N ALA A 40 -5.48 -8.59 -5.49
CA ALA A 40 -6.51 -8.75 -6.51
C ALA A 40 -6.66 -7.50 -7.39
N ALA A 41 -6.48 -6.30 -6.83
CA ALA A 41 -6.48 -5.06 -7.59
C ALA A 41 -5.25 -4.95 -8.51
N LEU A 42 -4.06 -5.30 -8.01
CA LEU A 42 -2.83 -5.30 -8.78
C LEU A 42 -2.85 -6.33 -9.90
N GLU A 43 -3.37 -7.54 -9.67
CA GLU A 43 -3.53 -8.56 -10.71
C GLU A 43 -4.42 -8.06 -11.85
N LYS A 44 -5.54 -7.37 -11.51
CA LYS A 44 -6.38 -6.73 -12.53
C LYS A 44 -5.66 -5.61 -13.28
N GLU A 45 -4.88 -4.79 -12.57
CA GLU A 45 -4.10 -3.72 -13.22
C GLU A 45 -3.04 -4.31 -14.16
N ILE A 46 -2.38 -5.40 -13.78
CA ILE A 46 -1.45 -6.15 -14.64
C ILE A 46 -2.15 -6.67 -15.88
N ASP A 47 -3.30 -7.32 -15.73
CA ASP A 47 -4.07 -7.85 -16.87
C ASP A 47 -4.46 -6.74 -17.85
N LEU A 48 -4.91 -5.58 -17.35
CA LEU A 48 -5.22 -4.42 -18.17
C LEU A 48 -3.98 -3.88 -18.89
N LEU A 49 -2.85 -3.76 -18.20
CA LEU A 49 -1.60 -3.28 -18.81
C LEU A 49 -1.06 -4.24 -19.87
N MET A 50 -1.26 -5.56 -19.70
CA MET A 50 -0.77 -6.56 -20.63
C MET A 50 -1.65 -6.71 -21.88
N HIS A 51 -2.98 -6.62 -21.73
CA HIS A 51 -3.92 -6.94 -22.80
C HIS A 51 -4.51 -5.69 -23.47
N ASP A 52 -4.57 -4.55 -22.77
CA ASP A 52 -5.08 -3.29 -23.31
C ASP A 52 -3.92 -2.31 -23.60
N LYS A 53 -3.54 -2.25 -24.87
CA LYS A 53 -2.49 -1.34 -25.37
C LYS A 53 -2.83 0.13 -25.16
N THR A 54 -4.11 0.50 -25.23
CA THR A 54 -4.55 1.89 -25.05
C THR A 54 -4.44 2.28 -23.58
N TYR A 55 -4.83 1.38 -22.67
CA TYR A 55 -4.65 1.59 -21.24
C TYR A 55 -3.16 1.71 -20.86
N LEU A 56 -2.31 0.83 -21.41
CA LEU A 56 -0.85 0.90 -21.20
C LEU A 56 -0.26 2.24 -21.67
N GLU A 57 -0.62 2.69 -22.88
CA GLU A 57 -0.14 3.97 -23.41
C GLU A 57 -0.60 5.16 -22.54
N LYS A 58 -1.84 5.13 -22.07
CA LYS A 58 -2.36 6.15 -21.14
C LYS A 58 -1.54 6.18 -19.84
N VAL A 59 -1.29 5.03 -19.23
CA VAL A 59 -0.51 4.93 -17.98
C VAL A 59 0.95 5.38 -18.20
N ALA A 60 1.57 5.01 -19.32
CA ALA A 60 2.92 5.43 -19.67
C ALA A 60 3.04 6.97 -19.83
N ARG A 61 2.06 7.60 -20.48
CA ARG A 61 2.01 9.06 -20.65
C ARG A 61 1.71 9.78 -19.33
N GLU A 62 0.69 9.33 -18.59
CA GLU A 62 0.20 10.03 -17.39
C GLU A 62 1.08 9.80 -16.15
N LYS A 63 1.47 8.56 -15.86
CA LYS A 63 2.26 8.25 -14.65
C LYS A 63 3.75 8.46 -14.86
N TYR A 64 4.25 8.20 -16.07
CA TYR A 64 5.69 8.20 -16.35
C TYR A 64 6.17 9.28 -17.33
N GLY A 65 5.25 10.10 -17.87
CA GLY A 65 5.60 11.16 -18.83
C GLY A 65 6.27 10.64 -20.10
N MET A 66 6.07 9.36 -20.45
CA MET A 66 6.72 8.76 -21.61
C MET A 66 6.09 9.28 -22.90
N LEU A 67 6.95 9.57 -23.87
CA LEU A 67 6.60 10.07 -25.20
C LEU A 67 6.96 9.05 -26.27
N LYS A 68 6.26 9.07 -27.40
CA LYS A 68 6.71 8.33 -28.58
C LYS A 68 8.00 8.96 -29.12
N LYS A 69 8.78 8.17 -29.87
CA LYS A 69 10.06 8.63 -30.46
C LYS A 69 9.95 9.90 -31.32
N ASN A 70 8.77 10.20 -31.83
CA ASN A 70 8.51 11.35 -32.71
C ASN A 70 7.63 12.41 -32.03
N GLU A 71 7.48 12.38 -30.71
CA GLU A 71 6.72 13.37 -29.93
C GLU A 71 7.69 14.23 -29.09
N GLU A 72 7.51 15.55 -29.14
CA GLU A 72 8.27 16.52 -28.33
C GLU A 72 7.34 17.21 -27.34
N VAL A 73 7.81 17.40 -26.09
CA VAL A 73 7.09 18.18 -25.08
C VAL A 73 7.66 19.59 -25.03
N TYR A 74 6.80 20.57 -25.26
CA TYR A 74 7.13 21.98 -25.11
C TYR A 74 6.75 22.44 -23.70
N TYR A 75 7.75 22.83 -22.92
CA TYR A 75 7.53 23.56 -21.67
C TYR A 75 7.44 25.04 -22.00
N LEU A 76 6.26 25.63 -21.83
CA LEU A 76 6.06 27.07 -22.02
C LEU A 76 6.48 27.78 -20.73
N ASP A 77 7.59 28.51 -20.76
CA ASP A 77 7.99 29.39 -19.65
C ASP A 77 7.17 30.70 -19.73
N PRO A 78 6.28 30.98 -18.75
CA PRO A 78 5.49 32.21 -18.74
C PRO A 78 6.34 33.48 -18.63
N GLN A 79 7.62 33.39 -18.23
CA GLN A 79 8.49 34.56 -18.07
C GLN A 79 9.18 35.01 -19.37
N ALA A 80 9.13 34.21 -20.44
CA ALA A 80 9.75 34.53 -21.72
C ALA A 80 9.06 35.69 -22.49
N LYS A 81 7.89 36.16 -22.01
CA LYS A 81 7.13 37.26 -22.62
C LYS A 81 7.62 38.67 -22.24
N ASN A 82 8.55 38.80 -21.28
CA ASN A 82 8.97 40.09 -20.73
C ASN A 82 10.47 40.39 -20.97
N LYS A 83 10.98 40.20 -22.19
CA LYS A 83 12.30 40.66 -22.59
C LYS A 83 12.28 41.32 -23.96
#